data_AF-A0A108UCH7-F1
#
_entry.id   AF-A0A108UCH7-F1
#
_cell.length_a   1.000
_cell.length_b   1.000
_cell.length_c   1.000
_cell.angle_alpha   90.00
_cell.angle_beta   90.00
_cell.angle_gamma   90.00
#
_symmetry.space_group_name_H-M   'P 1'
#
loop_
_entity.id
_entity.type
_entity.pdbx_description
1 polymer ?
#
loop_
_entity_poly.entity_id
_entity_poly.type
_entity_poly.pdbx_seq_one_letter_code
_entity_poly.pdbx_strand_id
1 'polypeptide(L)'
;MQAGLDALSLAQVESAVQRLYDLGRIELLHRGMMPEAEVFACRYQGRRFNLKYDLAYGAELQAVAAFSHDELDALAASLVAAAD
;
A
#
# COMPACT_ATOMS: atom_id res chain seq x y z
N MET A 1 -3.05 7.43 11.88
CA MET A 1 -3.01 5.95 11.93
C MET A 1 -3.98 5.49 10.85
N GLN A 2 -3.45 4.91 9.77
CA GLN A 2 -4.22 4.56 8.57
C GLN A 2 -5.07 3.32 8.90
N ALA A 3 -6.30 3.53 9.35
CA ALA A 3 -7.09 2.50 10.02
C ALA A 3 -7.33 1.27 9.14
N GLY A 4 -6.97 0.09 9.66
CA GLY A 4 -7.32 -1.21 9.08
C GLY A 4 -6.29 -1.77 8.10
N LEU A 5 -5.32 -0.96 7.65
CA LEU A 5 -4.25 -1.43 6.77
C LEU A 5 -3.29 -2.35 7.53
N ASP A 6 -2.97 -2.02 8.78
CA ASP A 6 -2.10 -2.79 9.68
C ASP A 6 -2.64 -4.20 9.98
N ALA A 7 -3.95 -4.40 9.85
CA ALA A 7 -4.62 -5.68 10.11
C ALA A 7 -4.58 -6.64 8.91
N LEU A 8 -4.19 -6.18 7.71
CA LEU A 8 -4.11 -7.05 6.53
C LEU A 8 -2.91 -8.00 6.64
N SER A 9 -3.09 -9.24 6.20
CA SER A 9 -1.98 -10.17 5.97
C SER A 9 -1.18 -9.76 4.71
N LEU A 10 0.04 -10.28 4.56
CA LEU A 10 0.84 -10.06 3.34
C LEU A 10 0.07 -10.48 2.07
N ALA A 11 -0.61 -11.63 2.09
CA ALA A 11 -1.38 -12.11 0.94
C ALA A 11 -2.54 -11.19 0.57
N GLN A 12 -3.18 -10.58 1.57
CA GLN A 12 -4.24 -9.57 1.38
C GLN A 12 -3.67 -8.28 0.82
N VAL A 13 -2.49 -7.86 1.29
CA VAL A 13 -1.77 -6.70 0.72
C VAL A 13 -1.41 -6.94 -0.73
N GLU A 14 -0.85 -8.10 -1.07
CA GLU A 14 -0.52 -8.48 -2.45
C GLU A 14 -1.77 -8.45 -3.34
N SER A 15 -2.87 -9.05 -2.88
CA SER A 15 -4.15 -9.08 -3.59
C SER A 15 -4.69 -7.67 -3.80
N ALA A 16 -4.67 -6.82 -2.78
CA ALA A 16 -5.13 -5.44 -2.86
C ALA A 16 -4.31 -4.60 -3.85
N VAL A 17 -2.98 -4.71 -3.79
CA VAL A 17 -2.08 -4.02 -4.72
C VAL A 17 -2.34 -4.47 -6.15
N GLN A 18 -2.43 -5.78 -6.39
CA GLN A 18 -2.70 -6.34 -7.70
C GLN A 18 -4.06 -5.87 -8.23
N ARG A 19 -5.10 -5.90 -7.40
CA ARG A 19 -6.46 -5.47 -7.77
C ARG A 19 -6.52 -3.98 -8.12
N LEU A 20 -5.88 -3.12 -7.32
CA LEU A 20 -5.83 -1.69 -7.63
C LEU A 20 -4.99 -1.39 -8.87
N TYR A 21 -3.95 -2.17 -9.13
CA TYR A 21 -3.17 -2.09 -10.37
C TYR A 21 -4.02 -2.48 -11.59
N ASP A 22 -4.75 -3.60 -11.54
CA ASP A 22 -5.60 -4.07 -12.63
C ASP A 22 -6.75 -3.09 -12.92
N LEU A 23 -7.25 -2.39 -11.91
CA LEU A 23 -8.24 -1.31 -12.04
C LEU A 23 -7.63 0.02 -12.54
N GLY A 24 -6.32 0.10 -12.76
CA GLY A 24 -5.62 1.32 -13.17
C GLY A 24 -5.65 2.43 -12.12
N ARG A 25 -5.89 2.09 -10.85
CA ARG A 25 -5.95 3.06 -9.73
C ARG A 25 -4.56 3.40 -9.21
N ILE A 26 -3.64 2.44 -9.28
CA ILE A 26 -2.22 2.62 -8.95
C ILE A 26 -1.35 2.00 -10.04
N GLU A 27 -0.08 2.41 -10.09
CA GLU A 27 0.97 1.70 -10.81
C GLU A 27 1.83 0.94 -9.80
N LEU A 28 2.13 -0.34 -10.05
CA LEU A 28 3.15 -1.08 -9.30
C LEU A 28 4.49 -0.93 -10.04
N LEU A 29 5.45 -0.23 -9.42
CA LEU A 29 6.76 0.02 -10.02
C LEU A 29 7.74 -1.13 -9.75
N HIS A 30 7.77 -1.59 -8.50
CA HIS A 30 8.71 -2.60 -8.05
C HIS A 30 8.21 -3.25 -6.76
N ARG A 31 8.51 -4.54 -6.58
CA ARG A 31 8.40 -5.24 -5.31
C ARG A 31 9.81 -5.59 -4.84
N GLY A 32 10.17 -5.14 -3.66
CA GLY A 32 11.45 -5.43 -3.02
C GLY A 32 11.25 -6.09 -1.66
N MET A 33 12.24 -6.88 -1.26
CA MET A 33 12.30 -7.51 0.06
C MET A 33 13.41 -6.87 0.89
N MET A 34 13.15 -6.69 2.18
CA MET A 34 14.15 -6.30 3.17
C MET A 34 14.01 -7.19 4.42
N PRO A 35 14.99 -7.22 5.34
CA PRO A 35 14.84 -7.98 6.57
C PRO A 35 13.53 -7.61 7.26
N GLU A 36 12.71 -8.64 7.55
CA GLU A 36 11.45 -8.52 8.28
C GLU A 36 10.36 -7.66 7.60
N ALA A 37 10.53 -7.28 6.33
CA ALA A 37 9.51 -6.54 5.61
C ALA A 37 9.53 -6.72 4.09
N GLU A 38 8.35 -6.58 3.50
CA GLU A 38 8.13 -6.52 2.05
C GLU A 38 7.74 -5.10 1.66
N VAL A 39 8.23 -4.62 0.52
CA VAL A 39 7.98 -3.25 0.04
C VAL A 39 7.43 -3.28 -1.38
N PHE A 40 6.28 -2.64 -1.55
CA PHE A 40 5.65 -2.40 -2.85
C PHE A 40 5.82 -0.92 -3.18
N ALA A 41 6.72 -0.61 -4.12
CA ALA A 41 6.90 0.74 -4.62
C ALA A 41 5.84 1.01 -5.69
N CYS A 42 5.02 2.04 -5.46
CA CYS A 42 3.83 2.31 -6.26
C CYS A 42 3.74 3.78 -6.69
N ARG A 43 2.85 4.07 -7.64
CA ARG A 43 2.35 5.42 -7.91
C ARG A 43 0.85 5.50 -7.74
N TYR A 44 0.40 6.62 -7.20
CA TYR A 44 -1.00 7.03 -7.20
C TYR A 44 -1.06 8.43 -7.81
N GLN A 45 -1.85 8.59 -8.88
CA GLN A 45 -1.96 9.86 -9.62
C GLN A 45 -0.58 10.47 -9.99
N GLY A 46 0.35 9.63 -10.46
CA GLY A 46 1.71 10.04 -10.83
C GLY A 46 2.68 10.32 -9.67
N ARG A 47 2.21 10.30 -8.41
CA ARG A 47 3.04 10.51 -7.21
C ARG A 47 3.45 9.19 -6.58
N ARG A 48 4.70 9.10 -6.13
CA ARG A 48 5.28 7.88 -5.55
C ARG A 48 4.89 7.71 -4.09
N PHE A 49 4.53 6.48 -3.73
CA PHE A 49 4.38 6.03 -2.36
C PHE A 49 4.89 4.58 -2.26
N ASN A 50 5.26 4.16 -1.06
CA ASN A 50 5.56 2.76 -0.78
C ASN A 50 4.47 2.20 0.13
N LEU A 51 4.07 0.96 -0.11
CA LEU A 51 3.36 0.15 0.85
C LEU A 51 4.37 -0.83 1.44
N LYS A 52 4.68 -0.68 2.73
CA LYS A 52 5.58 -1.58 3.45
C LYS A 52 4.73 -2.53 4.28
N TYR A 53 4.98 -3.82 4.18
CA TYR A 53 4.45 -4.83 5.10
C TYR A 53 5.56 -5.27 6.04
N ASP A 54 5.43 -4.92 7.32
CA ASP A 54 6.34 -5.30 8.39
C ASP A 54 5.82 -6.54 9.13
N LEU A 55 6.68 -7.53 9.38
CA LEU A 55 6.25 -8.77 10.07
C LEU A 55 5.78 -8.51 11.51
N ALA A 56 6.25 -7.45 12.16
CA ALA A 56 5.89 -7.12 13.54
C ALA A 56 4.74 -6.09 13.62
N TYR A 57 4.62 -5.20 12.64
CA TYR A 57 3.70 -4.06 12.69
C TYR A 57 2.61 -4.06 11.63
N GLY A 58 2.63 -4.98 10.67
CA GLY A 58 1.67 -5.04 9.57
C GLY A 58 1.96 -4.04 8.46
N ALA A 59 0.95 -3.74 7.63
CA ALA A 59 1.11 -2.84 6.49
C ALA A 59 1.00 -1.34 6.85
N GLU A 60 1.86 -0.53 6.25
CA GLU A 60 1.85 0.93 6.35
C GLU A 60 2.10 1.62 5.00
N LEU A 61 1.46 2.76 4.76
CA LEU A 61 1.79 3.63 3.64
C LEU A 61 2.90 4.62 4.02
N GLN A 62 3.95 4.63 3.22
CA GLN A 62 5.03 5.61 3.30
C GLN A 62 4.98 6.52 2.08
N ALA A 63 4.62 7.78 2.30
CA ALA A 63 4.61 8.80 1.26
C ALA A 63 6.05 9.15 0.84
N VAL A 64 6.37 8.98 -0.46
CA VAL A 64 7.66 9.42 -1.03
C VAL A 64 7.55 10.83 -1.62
N ALA A 65 6.34 11.22 -2.04
CA ALA A 65 6.00 12.56 -2.51
C ALA A 65 5.06 13.26 -1.51
N ALA A 66 4.70 14.51 -1.79
CA ALA A 66 3.71 15.23 -1.00
C ALA A 66 2.31 14.62 -1.18
N PHE A 67 1.79 14.04 -0.10
CA PHE A 67 0.40 13.63 0.06
C PHE A 67 -0.18 14.34 1.28
N SER A 68 -1.43 14.76 1.21
CA SER A 68 -2.17 15.15 2.42
C SER A 68 -2.52 13.92 3.26
N HIS A 69 -2.88 14.13 4.52
CA HIS A 69 -3.38 13.04 5.36
C HIS A 69 -4.66 12.41 4.78
N ASP A 70 -5.60 13.23 4.28
CA ASP A 70 -6.83 12.74 3.66
C ASP A 70 -6.57 11.87 2.43
N GLU A 71 -5.55 12.21 1.63
CA GLU A 71 -5.15 11.41 0.46
C GLU A 71 -4.58 10.06 0.86
N LEU A 72 -3.77 10.02 1.93
CA LEU A 72 -3.23 8.77 2.46
C LEU A 72 -4.31 7.90 3.10
N ASP A 73 -5.26 8.50 3.82
CA ASP A 73 -6.37 7.77 4.44
C ASP A 73 -7.32 7.21 3.37
N ALA A 74 -7.61 7.97 2.31
CA ALA A 74 -8.42 7.49 1.19
C ALA A 74 -7.72 6.35 0.42
N LEU A 75 -6.39 6.45 0.24
CA LEU A 75 -5.60 5.39 -0.38
C LEU A 75 -5.57 4.13 0.49
N ALA A 76 -5.38 4.27 1.80
CA ALA A 76 -5.44 3.15 2.75
C ALA A 76 -6.80 2.46 2.73
N ALA A 77 -7.90 3.24 2.75
CA ALA A 77 -9.25 2.69 2.66
C ALA A 77 -9.48 1.94 1.35
N SER A 78 -8.92 2.44 0.23
CA SER A 78 -9.00 1.76 -1.07
C SER A 78 -8.25 0.44 -1.08
N LEU A 79 -7.09 0.35 -0.41
CA LEU A 79 -6.33 -0.88 -0.26
C LEU A 79 -7.07 -1.90 0.60
N VAL A 80 -7.62 -1.46 1.75
CA VAL A 80 -8.42 -2.33 2.62
C VAL A 80 -9.65 -2.88 1.88
N ALA A 81 -10.37 -2.04 1.13
CA ALA A 81 -11.54 -2.47 0.36
C ALA A 81 -11.18 -3.41 -0.81
N ALA A 82 -9.93 -3.39 -1.27
CA ALA A 82 -9.45 -4.24 -2.36
C ALA A 82 -8.87 -5.58 -1.87
N ALA A 83 -8.75 -5.77 -0.55
CA ALA A 83 -8.13 -6.93 0.08
C ALA A 83 -9.06 -8.14 0.29
N ASP A 84 -10.34 -8.02 -0.09
CA ASP A 84 -11.35 -9.10 -0.15
C ASP A 84 -11.14 -10.06 -1.33
#